data_AF-A0A931Q8Y2-F1
#
_entry.id   AF-A0A931Q8Y2-F1
#
_cell.length_a   1.000
_cell.length_b   1.000
_cell.length_c   1.000
_cell.angle_alpha   90.00
_cell.angle_beta   90.00
_cell.angle_gamma   90.00
#
_symmetry.space_group_name_H-M   'P 1'
#
loop_
_entity.id
_entity.type
_entity.pdbx_description
1 polymer ?
#
loop_
_entity_poly.entity_id
_entity_poly.type
_entity_poly.pdbx_seq_one_letter_code
_entity_poly.pdbx_strand_id
1 'polypeptide(L)'
;MQLPSALRGLRGRVLVAGAVLALLVVVGPFVYINAIQDDPPEKLKLGDTTSTTAHGSPTSSDGKATSTTAHAGDSVAVLPGSLDGMWEVAQGSQVGYRAKEVLFGQDTEAVGRTSGVTGTFTFASTTLQAADFTVDMTTVRSDESRRDGQFHGRIMDTKTYPTATFRLTAPTTVEALPAKGVTIDLSVSGTFTIRGVTRNVKVPLKVRNNGGTIEINGLFPVTFSDYGISDPSFGPATVQDHGEIEFLFTFERT
;
A
#
# COMPACT_ATOMS: atom_id res chain seq x y z
N MET A 1 25.41 0.85 68.29
CA MET A 1 24.62 1.82 67.50
C MET A 1 23.71 1.04 66.55
N GLN A 2 22.44 0.84 66.93
CA GLN A 2 21.42 0.24 66.05
C GLN A 2 20.72 1.38 65.30
N LEU A 3 20.63 1.31 63.96
CA LEU A 3 19.80 2.24 63.20
C LEU A 3 18.32 2.07 63.58
N PRO A 4 17.53 3.15 63.68
CA PRO A 4 16.14 3.07 64.10
C PRO A 4 15.28 2.27 63.10
N SER A 5 14.47 1.38 63.65
CA SER A 5 13.58 0.41 62.97
C SER A 5 12.56 1.04 62.00
N ALA A 6 12.30 2.34 62.12
CA ALA A 6 11.41 3.09 61.23
C ALA A 6 11.91 3.20 59.77
N LEU A 7 13.24 3.19 59.55
CA LEU A 7 13.83 3.31 58.20
C LEU A 7 13.69 2.03 57.36
N ARG A 8 13.55 0.85 57.97
CA ARG A 8 13.37 -0.43 57.26
C ARG A 8 11.98 -0.53 56.60
N GLY A 9 10.93 -0.07 57.27
CA GLY A 9 9.57 -0.07 56.73
C GLY A 9 9.39 0.91 55.56
N LEU A 10 10.03 2.08 55.62
CA LEU A 10 10.00 3.07 54.55
C LEU A 10 10.77 2.58 53.31
N ARG A 11 11.95 1.98 53.50
CA ARG A 11 12.72 1.37 52.39
C ARG A 11 11.96 0.22 51.71
N GLY A 12 11.29 -0.63 52.48
CA GLY A 12 10.44 -1.69 51.93
C GLY A 12 9.27 -1.14 51.11
N ARG A 13 8.59 -0.10 51.61
CA ARG A 13 7.47 0.55 50.88
C ARG A 13 7.94 1.28 49.62
N VAL A 14 9.10 1.92 49.64
CA VAL A 14 9.69 2.57 48.45
C VAL A 14 10.14 1.53 47.43
N LEU A 15 10.69 0.39 47.85
CA LEU A 15 11.04 -0.70 46.93
C LEU A 15 9.81 -1.36 46.30
N VAL A 16 8.75 -1.58 47.08
CA VAL A 16 7.48 -2.12 46.56
C VAL A 16 6.80 -1.12 45.63
N ALA A 17 6.75 0.16 45.99
CA ALA A 17 6.22 1.21 45.12
C ALA A 17 7.03 1.33 43.82
N GLY A 18 8.36 1.27 43.90
CA GLY A 18 9.26 1.25 42.74
C GLY A 18 9.07 0.02 41.85
N ALA A 19 8.87 -1.17 42.44
CA ALA A 19 8.62 -2.40 41.71
C ALA A 19 7.25 -2.38 41.00
N VAL A 20 6.21 -1.84 41.64
CA VAL A 20 4.89 -1.67 41.02
C VAL A 20 4.95 -0.66 39.87
N LEU A 21 5.65 0.45 40.04
CA LEU A 21 5.88 1.43 38.97
C LEU A 21 6.65 0.83 37.80
N ALA A 22 7.72 0.08 38.07
CA ALA A 22 8.49 -0.62 37.04
C ALA A 22 7.62 -1.64 36.29
N LEU A 23 6.77 -2.38 37.00
CA LEU A 23 5.86 -3.35 36.39
C LEU A 23 4.80 -2.68 35.52
N LEU A 24 4.25 -1.53 35.93
CA LEU A 24 3.34 -0.75 35.10
C LEU A 24 4.00 -0.17 33.85
N VAL A 25 5.26 0.23 33.92
CA VAL A 25 6.04 0.75 32.77
C VAL A 25 6.38 -0.36 31.76
N VAL A 26 6.43 -1.63 32.17
CA VAL A 26 6.69 -2.76 31.27
C VAL A 26 5.39 -3.41 30.79
N VAL A 27 4.48 -3.74 31.71
CA VAL A 27 3.21 -4.42 31.40
C VAL A 27 2.22 -3.48 30.73
N GLY A 28 2.21 -2.19 31.08
CA GLY A 28 1.32 -1.20 30.47
C GLY A 28 1.52 -1.06 28.96
N PRO A 29 2.74 -0.76 28.48
CA PRO A 29 3.04 -0.74 27.06
C PRO A 29 2.86 -2.09 26.36
N PHE A 30 3.18 -3.21 27.01
CA PHE A 30 2.91 -4.55 26.46
C PHE A 30 1.43 -4.79 26.22
N VAL A 31 0.57 -4.52 27.21
CA VAL A 31 -0.89 -4.66 27.07
C VAL A 31 -1.43 -3.67 26.05
N TYR A 32 -0.92 -2.43 26.03
CA TYR A 32 -1.34 -1.44 25.05
C TYR A 32 -1.03 -1.90 23.62
N ILE A 33 0.19 -2.37 23.34
CA ILE A 33 0.61 -2.77 21.99
C ILE A 33 -0.05 -4.08 21.56
N ASN A 34 -0.15 -5.09 22.42
CA ASN A 34 -0.69 -6.41 22.03
C ASN A 34 -2.20 -6.57 22.19
N ALA A 35 -2.89 -5.70 22.93
CA ALA A 35 -4.31 -5.88 23.23
C ALA A 35 -5.18 -4.64 22.99
N ILE A 36 -4.59 -3.46 22.72
CA ILE A 36 -5.33 -2.21 22.47
C ILE A 36 -5.00 -1.63 21.10
N GLN A 37 -3.75 -1.70 20.68
CA GLN A 37 -3.34 -1.33 19.33
C GLN A 37 -3.71 -2.46 18.36
N ASP A 38 -4.41 -2.11 17.29
CA ASP A 38 -4.77 -3.07 16.25
C ASP A 38 -3.51 -3.54 15.50
N ASP A 39 -3.49 -4.80 15.10
CA ASP A 39 -2.44 -5.35 14.24
C ASP A 39 -2.37 -4.58 12.91
N PRO A 40 -1.18 -4.31 12.37
CA PRO A 40 -1.05 -3.65 11.10
C PRO A 40 -1.74 -4.47 9.99
N PRO A 41 -2.48 -3.83 9.08
CA PRO A 41 -3.18 -4.55 8.02
C PRO A 41 -2.20 -5.33 7.14
N GLU A 42 -2.64 -6.49 6.67
CA GLU A 42 -1.86 -7.33 5.76
C GLU A 42 -1.39 -6.55 4.54
N LYS A 43 -0.19 -6.87 4.04
CA LYS A 43 0.37 -6.31 2.80
C LYS A 43 -0.60 -6.53 1.64
N LEU A 44 -0.72 -5.50 0.78
CA LEU A 44 -1.43 -5.61 -0.48
C LEU A 44 -0.81 -6.71 -1.33
N LYS A 45 -1.66 -7.58 -1.86
CA LYS A 45 -1.28 -8.74 -2.66
C LYS A 45 -2.35 -9.07 -3.68
N LEU A 46 -1.98 -9.70 -4.79
CA LEU A 46 -2.94 -10.27 -5.73
C LEU A 46 -3.79 -11.31 -4.98
N GLY A 47 -5.11 -11.19 -5.02
CA GLY A 47 -6.00 -12.18 -4.38
C GLY A 47 -5.93 -13.52 -5.08
N ASP A 48 -6.10 -14.64 -4.39
CA ASP A 48 -6.27 -15.94 -5.06
C ASP A 48 -7.58 -15.91 -5.86
N THR A 49 -7.58 -16.42 -7.09
CA THR A 49 -8.80 -16.51 -7.91
C THR A 49 -9.78 -17.46 -7.24
N THR A 50 -10.59 -16.96 -6.33
CA THR A 50 -11.81 -17.60 -5.85
C THR A 50 -12.87 -16.52 -5.74
N SER A 51 -13.55 -16.27 -6.85
CA SER A 51 -14.76 -15.49 -6.85
C SER A 51 -15.86 -16.24 -6.09
N THR A 52 -16.33 -15.60 -5.02
CA THR A 52 -17.74 -15.50 -4.59
C THR A 52 -18.33 -16.58 -3.69
N THR A 53 -18.77 -16.15 -2.51
CA THR A 53 -20.16 -16.39 -2.07
C THR A 53 -20.77 -15.12 -1.47
N ALA A 54 -21.12 -14.16 -2.32
CA ALA A 54 -22.19 -13.23 -2.00
C ALA A 54 -23.52 -13.98 -2.19
N HIS A 55 -24.30 -14.01 -1.11
CA HIS A 55 -25.58 -14.67 -0.99
C HIS A 55 -26.61 -13.93 -1.87
N GLY A 56 -27.19 -14.64 -2.83
CA GLY A 56 -28.27 -14.11 -3.67
C GLY A 56 -28.76 -15.14 -4.67
N SER A 57 -29.80 -15.90 -4.29
CA SER A 57 -30.62 -16.64 -5.25
C SER A 57 -31.22 -15.68 -6.26
N PRO A 58 -31.39 -16.14 -7.51
CA PRO A 58 -32.75 -16.16 -8.02
C PRO A 58 -33.11 -17.43 -8.79
N THR A 59 -34.40 -17.71 -8.69
CA THR A 59 -35.22 -18.73 -9.36
C THR A 59 -35.15 -18.69 -10.88
N SER A 60 -35.29 -19.87 -11.49
CA SER A 60 -35.38 -20.15 -12.93
C SER A 60 -36.54 -19.46 -13.66
N SER A 61 -36.31 -19.11 -14.93
CA SER A 61 -37.35 -19.14 -15.99
C SER A 61 -36.73 -19.11 -17.39
N ASP A 62 -37.19 -20.03 -18.24
CA ASP A 62 -36.89 -20.21 -19.66
C ASP A 62 -37.22 -18.99 -20.54
N GLY A 63 -36.55 -18.86 -21.70
CA GLY A 63 -37.05 -18.00 -22.79
C GLY A 63 -36.08 -17.65 -23.91
N LYS A 64 -35.92 -18.56 -24.87
CA LYS A 64 -35.87 -18.36 -26.35
C LYS A 64 -35.07 -17.20 -26.97
N ALA A 65 -34.17 -17.59 -27.88
CA ALA A 65 -33.38 -16.77 -28.81
C ALA A 65 -34.19 -15.79 -29.66
N THR A 66 -33.61 -14.62 -29.93
CA THR A 66 -33.85 -13.82 -31.14
C THR A 66 -32.59 -13.04 -31.51
N SER A 67 -32.14 -13.24 -32.75
CA SER A 67 -31.06 -12.53 -33.44
C SER A 67 -31.47 -11.10 -33.80
N THR A 68 -30.56 -10.13 -33.67
CA THR A 68 -30.68 -8.82 -34.32
C THR A 68 -29.31 -8.35 -34.80
N THR A 69 -29.28 -7.95 -36.07
CA THR A 69 -28.12 -7.47 -36.84
C THR A 69 -27.98 -5.94 -36.74
N ALA A 70 -26.77 -5.43 -36.49
CA ALA A 70 -26.18 -4.12 -36.89
C ALA A 70 -24.95 -3.86 -35.97
N HIS A 71 -23.86 -3.18 -36.33
CA HIS A 71 -23.50 -2.32 -37.46
C HIS A 71 -21.96 -2.33 -37.56
N ALA A 72 -21.40 -2.23 -38.77
CA ALA A 72 -19.96 -2.10 -38.97
C ALA A 72 -19.51 -0.68 -38.61
N GLY A 73 -18.99 -0.52 -37.39
CA GLY A 73 -18.02 0.53 -37.06
C GLY A 73 -16.63 -0.08 -37.17
N ASP A 74 -15.69 0.67 -37.73
CA ASP A 74 -14.27 0.32 -37.86
C ASP A 74 -13.62 0.29 -36.47
N SER A 75 -14.03 -0.67 -35.66
CA SER A 75 -13.32 -1.08 -34.46
C SER A 75 -12.18 -1.94 -34.96
N VAL A 76 -10.93 -1.48 -34.82
CA VAL A 76 -9.77 -2.35 -34.94
C VAL A 76 -10.05 -3.54 -34.03
N ALA A 77 -10.41 -4.68 -34.63
CA ALA A 77 -10.78 -5.87 -33.90
C ALA A 77 -9.55 -6.33 -33.14
N VAL A 78 -9.47 -5.94 -31.87
CA VAL A 78 -8.50 -6.48 -30.95
C VAL A 78 -8.75 -7.97 -30.92
N LEU A 79 -7.75 -8.74 -31.33
CA LEU A 79 -7.81 -10.19 -31.27
C LEU A 79 -8.16 -10.61 -29.84
N PRO A 80 -9.17 -11.48 -29.63
CA PRO A 80 -9.48 -12.00 -28.30
C PRO A 80 -8.21 -12.65 -27.72
N GLY A 81 -7.64 -12.02 -26.68
CA GLY A 81 -6.37 -12.42 -26.06
C GLY A 81 -5.21 -11.44 -26.20
N SER A 82 -5.32 -10.36 -27.00
CA SER A 82 -4.31 -9.30 -27.05
C SER A 82 -4.44 -8.33 -25.87
N LEU A 83 -3.30 -8.03 -25.23
CA LEU A 83 -3.16 -7.03 -24.16
C LEU A 83 -2.88 -5.61 -24.66
N ASP A 84 -2.87 -5.40 -25.98
CA ASP A 84 -2.45 -4.14 -26.59
C ASP A 84 -3.36 -2.96 -26.21
N GLY A 85 -2.94 -1.73 -26.45
CA GLY A 85 -3.75 -0.54 -26.22
C GLY A 85 -3.55 0.08 -24.84
N MET A 86 -4.47 0.97 -24.50
CA MET A 86 -4.40 1.80 -23.30
C MET A 86 -5.27 1.22 -22.18
N TRP A 87 -4.71 1.25 -20.99
CA TRP A 87 -5.32 0.75 -19.77
C TRP A 87 -5.33 1.87 -18.74
N GLU A 88 -6.45 2.02 -18.04
CA GLU A 88 -6.67 3.05 -17.03
C GLU A 88 -6.90 2.41 -15.66
N VAL A 89 -6.43 3.09 -14.60
CA VAL A 89 -6.65 2.68 -13.22
C VAL A 89 -8.16 2.57 -12.94
N ALA A 90 -8.59 1.40 -12.53
CA ALA A 90 -9.98 1.08 -12.22
C ALA A 90 -10.23 1.08 -10.69
N GLN A 91 -11.51 0.92 -10.33
CA GLN A 91 -11.95 0.80 -8.95
C GLN A 91 -11.31 -0.39 -8.23
N GLY A 92 -11.19 -0.29 -6.91
CA GLY A 92 -10.51 -1.29 -6.08
C GLY A 92 -8.98 -1.13 -6.03
N SER A 93 -8.42 -0.20 -6.80
CA SER A 93 -7.00 0.15 -6.74
C SER A 93 -6.66 0.84 -5.41
N GLN A 94 -5.49 0.51 -4.86
CA GLN A 94 -4.99 1.04 -3.61
C GLN A 94 -3.45 1.15 -3.63
N VAL A 95 -2.93 2.19 -2.99
CA VAL A 95 -1.50 2.44 -2.78
C VAL A 95 -1.28 3.01 -1.38
N GLY A 96 -0.11 2.74 -0.81
CA GLY A 96 0.21 3.20 0.53
C GLY A 96 1.67 3.07 0.89
N TYR A 97 1.96 3.41 2.14
CA TYR A 97 3.26 3.22 2.76
C TYR A 97 3.16 2.22 3.89
N ARG A 98 4.28 1.57 4.19
CA ARG A 98 4.51 0.77 5.39
C ARG A 98 5.83 1.20 6.01
N ALA A 99 5.83 1.59 7.28
CA ALA A 99 7.02 2.04 7.97
C ALA A 99 7.19 1.21 9.25
N LYS A 100 8.33 0.54 9.38
CA LYS A 100 8.65 -0.24 10.58
C LYS A 100 8.97 0.72 11.72
N GLU A 101 8.33 0.49 12.86
CA GLU A 101 8.48 1.32 14.04
C GLU A 101 8.82 0.46 15.26
N VAL A 102 9.53 1.06 16.21
CA VAL A 102 9.74 0.49 17.54
C VAL A 102 9.00 1.38 18.54
N LEU A 103 7.98 0.83 19.19
CA LEU A 103 7.17 1.50 20.18
C LEU A 103 7.40 0.85 21.55
N PHE A 104 7.96 1.60 22.51
CA PHE A 104 8.33 1.08 23.84
C PHE A 104 9.18 -0.21 23.81
N GLY A 105 10.07 -0.32 22.82
CA GLY A 105 10.96 -1.48 22.66
C GLY A 105 10.32 -2.70 21.97
N GLN A 106 9.11 -2.57 21.43
CA GLN A 106 8.42 -3.61 20.66
C GLN A 106 8.27 -3.17 19.21
N ASP A 107 8.47 -4.12 18.28
CA ASP A 107 8.31 -3.88 16.85
C ASP A 107 6.83 -3.74 16.50
N THR A 108 6.52 -2.73 15.69
CA THR A 108 5.21 -2.50 15.10
C THR A 108 5.39 -1.91 13.70
N GLU A 109 4.29 -1.61 13.02
CA GLU A 109 4.34 -1.08 11.68
C GLU A 109 3.22 -0.08 11.41
N ALA A 110 3.62 1.14 11.06
CA ALA A 110 2.71 2.15 10.59
C ALA A 110 2.34 1.88 9.14
N VAL A 111 1.05 1.64 8.89
CA VAL A 111 0.50 1.51 7.54
C VAL A 111 -0.48 2.64 7.29
N GLY A 112 -0.38 3.27 6.11
CA GLY A 112 -1.34 4.25 5.63
C GLY A 112 -1.58 4.07 4.13
N ARG A 113 -2.84 4.14 3.70
CA ARG A 113 -3.27 3.81 2.33
C ARG A 113 -4.27 4.82 1.78
N THR A 114 -4.37 4.85 0.45
CA THR A 114 -5.40 5.59 -0.28
C THR A 114 -5.83 4.82 -1.54
N SER A 115 -7.08 5.04 -1.94
CA SER A 115 -7.61 4.68 -3.27
C SER A 115 -7.66 5.86 -4.24
N GLY A 116 -7.20 7.04 -3.84
CA GLY A 116 -7.07 8.23 -4.68
C GLY A 116 -5.89 8.11 -5.63
N VAL A 117 -5.96 7.16 -6.57
CA VAL A 117 -4.97 6.93 -7.60
C VAL A 117 -5.62 7.03 -8.97
N THR A 118 -4.93 7.68 -9.90
CA THR A 118 -5.31 7.84 -11.29
C THR A 118 -4.12 7.59 -12.19
N GLY A 119 -4.37 7.29 -13.46
CA GLY A 119 -3.32 7.17 -14.45
C GLY A 119 -3.58 6.06 -15.44
N THR A 120 -2.63 5.90 -16.35
CA THR A 120 -2.76 5.00 -17.48
C THR A 120 -1.44 4.31 -17.80
N PHE A 121 -1.52 3.21 -18.54
CA PHE A 121 -0.38 2.69 -19.27
C PHE A 121 -0.77 2.25 -20.68
N THR A 122 0.21 2.25 -21.58
CA THR A 122 0.05 1.75 -22.95
C THR A 122 0.90 0.51 -23.12
N PHE A 123 0.29 -0.57 -23.58
CA PHE A 123 0.95 -1.83 -23.87
C PHE A 123 0.81 -2.13 -25.37
N ALA A 124 1.87 -2.63 -26.01
CA ALA A 124 1.84 -2.95 -27.43
C ALA A 124 2.75 -4.13 -27.75
N SER A 125 2.17 -5.12 -28.43
CA SER A 125 2.74 -6.43 -28.73
C SER A 125 3.16 -7.15 -27.45
N THR A 126 4.39 -6.95 -27.00
CA THR A 126 4.96 -7.52 -25.77
C THR A 126 5.66 -6.46 -24.92
N THR A 127 5.42 -5.18 -25.18
CA THR A 127 6.17 -4.08 -24.57
C THR A 127 5.24 -3.10 -23.87
N LEU A 128 5.53 -2.82 -22.61
CA LEU A 128 5.01 -1.68 -21.88
C LEU A 128 5.69 -0.42 -22.44
N GLN A 129 4.95 0.39 -23.19
CA GLN A 129 5.49 1.55 -23.92
C GLN A 129 5.54 2.80 -23.05
N ALA A 130 4.50 3.02 -22.26
CA ALA A 130 4.34 4.18 -21.40
C ALA A 130 3.52 3.81 -20.17
N ALA A 131 3.79 4.46 -19.04
CA ALA A 131 2.94 4.43 -17.86
C ALA A 131 3.11 5.76 -17.10
N ASP A 132 2.00 6.32 -16.63
CA ASP A 132 1.96 7.55 -15.85
C ASP A 132 0.86 7.43 -14.79
N PHE A 133 1.24 7.57 -13.51
CA PHE A 133 0.35 7.43 -12.37
C PHE A 133 0.49 8.62 -11.42
N THR A 134 -0.64 9.09 -10.92
CA THR A 134 -0.73 10.15 -9.92
C THR A 134 -1.56 9.67 -8.72
N VAL A 135 -1.02 9.87 -7.52
CA VAL A 135 -1.66 9.56 -6.25
C VAL A 135 -2.00 10.85 -5.53
N ASP A 136 -3.23 11.00 -5.08
CA ASP A 136 -3.68 12.06 -4.19
C ASP A 136 -3.23 11.77 -2.75
N MET A 137 -2.17 12.45 -2.34
CA MET A 137 -1.55 12.27 -1.02
C MET A 137 -2.41 12.86 0.11
N THR A 138 -3.39 13.71 -0.20
CA THR A 138 -4.28 14.34 0.82
C THR A 138 -5.30 13.34 1.39
N THR A 139 -5.50 12.24 0.68
CA THR A 139 -6.49 11.19 1.00
C THR A 139 -5.90 9.99 1.71
N VAL A 140 -4.59 9.97 1.96
CA VAL A 140 -3.92 8.86 2.67
C VAL A 140 -4.45 8.78 4.10
N ARG A 141 -4.88 7.61 4.53
CA ARG A 141 -5.39 7.36 5.88
C ARG A 141 -4.78 6.12 6.49
N SER A 142 -4.62 6.18 7.80
CA SER A 142 -4.13 5.13 8.67
C SER A 142 -5.22 4.78 9.71
N ASP A 143 -4.95 3.80 10.57
CA ASP A 143 -5.84 3.51 11.73
C ASP A 143 -5.82 4.60 12.83
N GLU A 144 -4.95 5.61 12.75
CA GLU A 144 -4.73 6.59 13.80
C GLU A 144 -4.68 8.02 13.24
N SER A 145 -5.69 8.82 13.58
CA SER A 145 -5.79 10.23 13.15
C SER A 145 -4.57 11.09 13.49
N ARG A 146 -3.87 10.79 14.59
CA ARG A 146 -2.63 11.48 14.96
C ARG A 146 -1.51 11.20 13.95
N ARG A 147 -1.40 9.96 13.48
CA ARG A 147 -0.44 9.54 12.45
C ARG A 147 -0.78 10.17 11.11
N ASP A 148 -2.07 10.20 10.75
CA ASP A 148 -2.55 10.96 9.59
C ASP A 148 -2.11 12.43 9.68
N GLY A 149 -2.29 13.09 10.83
CA GLY A 149 -1.85 14.48 11.02
C GLY A 149 -0.33 14.68 10.80
N GLN A 150 0.51 13.74 11.25
CA GLN A 150 1.95 13.79 10.99
C GLN A 150 2.27 13.58 9.51
N PHE A 151 1.60 12.61 8.88
CA PHE A 151 1.76 12.29 7.46
C PHE A 151 1.46 13.52 6.58
N HIS A 152 0.26 14.08 6.70
CA HIS A 152 -0.16 15.23 5.88
C HIS A 152 0.62 16.51 6.19
N GLY A 153 1.04 16.69 7.45
CA GLY A 153 1.80 17.84 7.90
C GLY A 153 3.30 17.69 7.65
N ARG A 154 4.06 17.40 8.70
CA ARG A 154 5.53 17.50 8.65
C ARG A 154 6.19 16.51 7.70
N ILE A 155 5.61 15.33 7.49
CA ILE A 155 6.27 14.21 6.78
C ILE A 155 6.13 14.35 5.26
N MET A 156 4.92 14.59 4.74
CA MET A 156 4.69 14.73 3.29
C MET A 156 4.34 16.16 2.86
N ASP A 157 3.95 17.04 3.79
CA ASP A 157 3.49 18.40 3.50
C ASP A 157 2.51 18.44 2.32
N THR A 158 1.41 17.68 2.45
CA THR A 158 0.46 17.44 1.36
C THR A 158 -0.32 18.69 0.97
N LYS A 159 -0.25 19.75 1.78
CA LYS A 159 -0.74 21.08 1.40
C LYS A 159 0.12 21.69 0.29
N THR A 160 1.44 21.52 0.35
CA THR A 160 2.38 22.02 -0.66
C THR A 160 2.58 21.00 -1.78
N TYR A 161 2.61 19.72 -1.45
CA TYR A 161 2.83 18.60 -2.36
C TYR A 161 1.64 17.63 -2.33
N PRO A 162 0.49 17.99 -2.92
CA PRO A 162 -0.73 17.21 -2.82
C PRO A 162 -0.67 15.87 -3.56
N THR A 163 0.32 15.69 -4.44
CA THR A 163 0.42 14.50 -5.29
C THR A 163 1.80 13.85 -5.21
N ALA A 164 1.82 12.52 -5.32
CA ALA A 164 3.01 11.74 -5.69
C ALA A 164 2.79 11.14 -7.08
N THR A 165 3.87 10.99 -7.86
CA THR A 165 3.77 10.50 -9.25
C THR A 165 4.80 9.44 -9.59
N PHE A 166 4.42 8.52 -10.47
CA PHE A 166 5.34 7.60 -11.12
C PHE A 166 5.20 7.72 -12.63
N ARG A 167 6.33 7.76 -13.35
CA ARG A 167 6.34 7.79 -14.81
C ARG A 167 7.40 6.84 -15.36
N LEU A 168 7.01 5.99 -16.30
CA LEU A 168 7.92 5.07 -16.98
C LEU A 168 8.99 5.84 -17.75
N THR A 169 10.26 5.46 -17.60
CA THR A 169 11.38 6.13 -18.29
C THR A 169 11.90 5.34 -19.49
N ALA A 170 11.64 4.04 -19.54
CA ALA A 170 12.08 3.18 -20.63
C ALA A 170 11.02 2.11 -20.93
N PRO A 171 10.74 1.83 -22.22
CA PRO A 171 9.89 0.71 -22.58
C PRO A 171 10.41 -0.59 -21.98
N THR A 172 9.50 -1.44 -21.50
CA THR A 172 9.85 -2.71 -20.86
C THR A 172 9.15 -3.86 -21.59
N THR A 173 9.94 -4.74 -22.21
CA THR A 173 9.44 -5.91 -22.93
C THR A 173 9.32 -7.11 -22.00
N VAL A 174 8.19 -7.82 -22.07
CA VAL A 174 8.01 -9.13 -21.43
C VAL A 174 8.29 -10.24 -22.45
N GLU A 175 8.88 -11.34 -21.99
CA GLU A 175 9.21 -12.48 -22.87
C GLU A 175 7.95 -13.16 -23.42
N ALA A 176 6.90 -13.23 -22.61
CA ALA A 176 5.60 -13.77 -22.98
C ALA A 176 4.48 -12.99 -22.30
N LEU A 177 3.35 -12.86 -23.00
CA LEU A 177 2.15 -12.29 -22.40
C LEU A 177 1.60 -13.25 -21.34
N PRO A 178 1.22 -12.76 -20.15
CA PRO A 178 0.59 -13.60 -19.15
C PRO A 178 -0.73 -14.13 -19.72
N ALA A 179 -0.84 -15.46 -19.78
CA ALA A 179 -2.11 -16.12 -20.03
C ALA A 179 -3.11 -15.73 -18.92
N LYS A 180 -4.40 -15.88 -19.22
CA LYS A 180 -5.46 -15.56 -18.24
C LYS A 180 -5.24 -16.34 -16.94
N GLY A 181 -5.27 -15.63 -15.81
CA GLY A 181 -5.07 -16.16 -14.46
C GLY A 181 -3.61 -16.40 -14.09
N VAL A 182 -2.66 -16.22 -15.02
CA VAL A 182 -1.23 -16.40 -14.76
C VAL A 182 -0.62 -15.10 -14.26
N THR A 183 0.12 -15.19 -13.17
CA THR A 183 0.93 -14.11 -12.62
C THR A 183 2.35 -14.22 -13.16
N ILE A 184 2.91 -13.10 -13.63
CA ILE A 184 4.33 -12.97 -13.99
C ILE A 184 5.00 -11.93 -13.11
N ASP A 185 6.30 -12.11 -12.88
CA ASP A 185 7.15 -11.10 -12.26
C ASP A 185 7.75 -10.20 -13.36
N LEU A 186 7.72 -8.89 -13.16
CA LEU A 186 8.27 -7.88 -14.05
C LEU A 186 9.03 -6.85 -13.23
N SER A 187 10.01 -6.19 -13.83
CA SER A 187 10.62 -5.01 -13.21
C SER A 187 10.69 -3.86 -14.20
N VAL A 188 10.17 -2.71 -13.79
CA VAL A 188 10.09 -1.50 -14.62
C VAL A 188 10.96 -0.39 -14.04
N SER A 189 11.56 0.41 -14.92
CA SER A 189 12.32 1.60 -14.54
C SER A 189 11.49 2.86 -14.79
N GLY A 190 11.44 3.75 -13.81
CA GLY A 190 10.70 5.00 -13.92
C GLY A 190 11.23 6.09 -13.01
N THR A 191 10.69 7.29 -13.18
CA THR A 191 10.86 8.38 -12.21
C THR A 191 9.72 8.32 -11.20
N PHE A 192 10.08 8.35 -9.92
CA PHE A 192 9.14 8.44 -8.81
C PHE A 192 9.34 9.78 -8.10
N THR A 193 8.24 10.51 -7.91
CA THR A 193 8.24 11.84 -7.28
C THR A 193 7.41 11.79 -6.01
N ILE A 194 8.04 12.07 -4.88
CA ILE A 194 7.37 12.31 -3.59
C ILE A 194 7.88 13.63 -3.05
N ARG A 195 6.98 14.44 -2.47
CA ARG A 195 7.32 15.70 -1.79
C ARG A 195 8.18 16.63 -2.68
N GLY A 196 7.86 16.68 -3.97
CA GLY A 196 8.55 17.49 -4.97
C GLY A 196 9.95 17.01 -5.38
N VAL A 197 10.46 15.91 -4.82
CA VAL A 197 11.75 15.33 -5.19
C VAL A 197 11.54 14.13 -6.11
N THR A 198 12.16 14.16 -7.29
CA THR A 198 12.10 13.09 -8.28
C THR A 198 13.36 12.24 -8.24
N ARG A 199 13.20 10.91 -8.21
CA ARG A 199 14.29 9.93 -8.29
C ARG A 199 13.99 8.86 -9.34
N ASN A 200 15.05 8.31 -9.93
CA ASN A 200 14.94 7.11 -10.74
C ASN A 200 14.81 5.90 -9.81
N VAL A 201 13.81 5.08 -10.04
CA VAL A 201 13.55 3.87 -9.28
C VAL A 201 13.38 2.68 -10.22
N LYS A 202 13.69 1.49 -9.71
CA LYS A 202 13.37 0.21 -10.35
C LYS A 202 12.34 -0.50 -9.50
N VAL A 203 11.14 -0.69 -10.03
CA VAL A 203 10.00 -1.22 -9.29
C VAL A 203 9.78 -2.68 -9.67
N PRO A 204 9.87 -3.63 -8.72
CA PRO A 204 9.43 -5.00 -8.94
C PRO A 204 7.90 -5.08 -8.90
N LEU A 205 7.33 -5.79 -9.86
CA LEU A 205 5.90 -5.93 -10.08
C LEU A 205 5.52 -7.40 -10.19
N LYS A 206 4.35 -7.74 -9.66
CA LYS A 206 3.60 -8.94 -10.00
C LYS A 206 2.42 -8.53 -10.87
N VAL A 207 2.33 -9.07 -12.08
CA VAL A 207 1.30 -8.71 -13.06
C VAL A 207 0.45 -9.94 -13.36
N ARG A 208 -0.87 -9.80 -13.25
CA ARG A 208 -1.84 -10.85 -13.59
C ARG A 208 -2.86 -10.34 -14.60
N ASN A 209 -3.04 -11.10 -15.68
CA ASN A 209 -4.09 -10.86 -16.66
C ASN A 209 -5.33 -11.69 -16.30
N ASN A 210 -6.50 -11.07 -16.14
CA ASN A 210 -7.75 -11.78 -15.85
C ASN A 210 -8.69 -11.92 -17.07
N GLY A 211 -8.21 -11.58 -18.27
CA GLY A 211 -8.95 -11.69 -19.54
C GLY A 211 -9.93 -10.54 -19.79
N GLY A 212 -9.88 -9.49 -18.98
CA GLY A 212 -10.70 -8.28 -19.09
C GLY A 212 -10.16 -7.15 -18.22
N THR A 213 -9.52 -7.50 -17.11
CA THR A 213 -8.73 -6.59 -16.28
C THR A 213 -7.28 -7.05 -16.19
N ILE A 214 -6.39 -6.12 -15.89
CA ILE A 214 -5.01 -6.40 -15.47
C ILE A 214 -4.88 -5.99 -14.01
N GLU A 215 -4.30 -6.86 -13.18
CA GLU A 215 -3.94 -6.54 -11.81
C GLU A 215 -2.43 -6.45 -11.69
N ILE A 216 -1.95 -5.39 -11.03
CA ILE A 216 -0.53 -5.17 -10.76
C ILE A 216 -0.35 -4.96 -9.26
N ASN A 217 0.51 -5.77 -8.66
CA ASN A 217 0.95 -5.59 -7.28
C ASN A 217 2.44 -5.23 -7.25
N GLY A 218 2.82 -4.36 -6.33
CA GLY A 218 4.21 -4.03 -6.12
C GLY A 218 4.50 -3.65 -4.67
N LEU A 219 5.74 -3.89 -4.28
CA LEU A 219 6.29 -3.55 -2.99
C LEU A 219 7.76 -3.19 -3.18
N PHE A 220 8.16 -1.98 -2.82
CA PHE A 220 9.56 -1.56 -2.95
C PHE A 220 9.97 -0.57 -1.86
N PRO A 221 11.23 -0.61 -1.41
CA PRO A 221 11.72 0.28 -0.36
C PRO A 221 11.97 1.69 -0.90
N VAL A 222 11.80 2.67 -0.01
CA VAL A 222 12.12 4.09 -0.21
C VAL A 222 12.84 4.60 1.02
N THR A 223 14.06 5.09 0.83
CA THR A 223 14.83 5.79 1.87
C THR A 223 14.32 7.21 2.03
N PHE A 224 14.02 7.63 3.26
CA PHE A 224 13.39 8.94 3.50
C PHE A 224 14.28 10.13 3.12
N SER A 225 15.59 10.03 3.41
CA SER A 225 16.56 11.09 3.10
C SER A 225 16.69 11.36 1.59
N ASP A 226 16.45 10.35 0.74
CA ASP A 226 16.55 10.52 -0.71
C ASP A 226 15.49 11.49 -1.25
N TYR A 227 14.37 11.63 -0.55
CA TYR A 227 13.25 12.51 -0.88
C TYR A 227 13.19 13.75 0.03
N GLY A 228 14.23 14.01 0.82
CA GLY A 228 14.26 15.15 1.75
C GLY A 228 13.23 15.03 2.89
N ILE A 229 12.75 13.82 3.17
CA ILE A 229 11.85 13.55 4.28
C ILE A 229 12.71 13.41 5.53
N SER A 230 12.46 14.27 6.52
CA SER A 230 13.10 14.17 7.84
C SER A 230 12.57 12.98 8.62
N ASP A 231 13.34 12.49 9.59
CA ASP A 231 12.99 11.37 10.46
C ASP A 231 11.51 11.39 10.90
N PRO A 232 10.69 10.40 10.48
CA PRO A 232 9.29 10.29 10.84
C PRO A 232 9.03 9.89 12.30
N SER A 233 10.06 9.59 13.09
CA SER A 233 9.95 9.31 14.53
C SER A 233 9.22 10.41 15.29
N PHE A 234 8.34 10.02 16.22
CA PHE A 234 7.55 10.97 17.00
C PHE A 234 7.07 10.36 18.32
N GLY A 235 7.20 11.12 19.41
CA GLY A 235 6.85 10.64 20.74
C GLY A 235 7.68 9.41 21.12
N PRO A 236 7.07 8.32 21.62
CA PRO A 236 7.78 7.09 21.97
C PRO A 236 8.10 6.17 20.78
N ALA A 237 7.66 6.50 19.56
CA ALA A 237 7.88 5.71 18.36
C ALA A 237 9.19 6.11 17.67
N THR A 238 10.04 5.12 17.40
CA THR A 238 11.23 5.26 16.54
C THR A 238 10.97 4.59 15.20
N VAL A 239 11.16 5.28 14.08
CA VAL A 239 10.96 4.74 12.73
C VAL A 239 12.32 4.43 12.10
N GLN A 240 12.38 3.40 11.27
CA GLN A 240 13.58 3.13 10.45
C GLN A 240 13.85 4.28 9.46
N ASP A 241 15.03 4.31 8.84
CA ASP A 241 15.42 5.35 7.87
C ASP A 241 14.74 5.19 6.49
N HIS A 242 13.96 4.13 6.32
CA HIS A 242 13.23 3.80 5.10
C HIS A 242 11.82 3.27 5.42
N GLY A 243 10.96 3.35 4.41
CA GLY A 243 9.67 2.68 4.39
C GLY A 243 9.52 1.84 3.13
N GLU A 244 8.44 1.07 3.04
CA GLU A 244 8.02 0.39 1.82
C GLU A 244 6.85 1.12 1.20
N ILE A 245 6.85 1.26 -0.13
CA ILE A 245 5.67 1.62 -0.90
C ILE A 245 5.01 0.33 -1.35
N GLU A 246 3.73 0.15 -1.00
CA GLU A 246 2.91 -0.98 -1.43
C GLU A 246 1.78 -0.50 -2.33
N PHE A 247 1.40 -1.30 -3.32
CA PHE A 247 0.24 -1.02 -4.13
C PHE A 247 -0.37 -2.29 -4.73
N LEU A 248 -1.67 -2.20 -4.99
CA LEU A 248 -2.44 -3.16 -5.77
C LEU A 248 -3.35 -2.34 -6.68
N PHE A 249 -3.09 -2.38 -7.97
CA PHE A 249 -3.86 -1.66 -8.98
C PHE A 249 -4.61 -2.64 -9.86
N THR A 250 -5.87 -2.34 -10.09
CA THR A 250 -6.70 -2.97 -11.11
C THR A 250 -6.81 -2.02 -12.27
N PHE A 251 -6.73 -2.54 -13.49
CA PHE A 251 -6.82 -1.76 -14.71
C PHE A 251 -7.89 -2.30 -15.62
N GLU A 252 -8.61 -1.38 -16.25
CA GLU A 252 -9.58 -1.64 -17.31
C GLU A 252 -9.10 -1.00 -18.59
N ARG A 253 -9.48 -1.60 -19.71
CA ARG A 253 -9.08 -1.12 -21.04
C ARG A 253 -9.99 0.02 -21.46
N THR A 254 -9.41 1.06 -22.05
CA THR A 254 -10.10 2.23 -22.61
C THR A 254 -10.28 2.12 -24.11
#